data_AF-A0A849YYX7-F1
#
_entry.id   AF-A0A849YYX7-F1
#
_cell.length_a   1.000
_cell.length_b   1.000
_cell.length_c   1.000
_cell.angle_alpha   90.00
_cell.angle_beta   90.00
_cell.angle_gamma   90.00
#
_symmetry.space_group_name_H-M   'P 1'
#
loop_
_entity.id
_entity.type
_entity.pdbx_description
1 polymer ?
#
loop_
_entity_poly.entity_id
_entity_poly.type
_entity_poly.pdbx_seq_one_letter_code
_entity_poly.pdbx_strand_id
1 'polypeptide(L)'
;QFGPAEGTEVPLLAYPTHQRRLLPALATTYVLRFAFERLRTRFAEVHAEAEPDTRELEAEAAGLKAIATWHATRTVQQCREACGAQGYLSVNRLPDLKADSDVFSTFGGDNTVLLQLVAKSLLTRFGKRLEDGGVGAMLRMVGGLAMTAVREKNPITTRDTSTEHLRDRSFHLAALAHREEVLVRSCAMRMKKRIKGEGGAHAALLAVQEHMVAAARAYVDHLALRWFDERASKIGDERVRAWLARLGDLHALSRIEEEAGWYLEDGYFEPAKARAVRKEVEALMAEITPAARSLVDAFQIPEACLAAPIAFFDPAHPKF
;
A
#
# COMPACT_ATOMS: atom_id res chain seq x y z
N GLN A 1 2.03 16.62 26.95
CA GLN A 1 2.57 17.85 26.33
C GLN A 1 1.51 18.93 26.15
N PHE A 2 0.24 18.58 25.89
CA PHE A 2 -0.90 19.51 25.90
C PHE A 2 -2.11 18.82 26.53
N GLY A 3 -3.12 19.57 26.94
CA GLY A 3 -4.33 19.05 27.59
C GLY A 3 -5.42 20.11 27.71
N PRO A 4 -6.62 19.75 28.21
CA PRO A 4 -7.68 20.70 28.52
C PRO A 4 -7.20 21.75 29.54
N ALA A 5 -7.86 22.93 29.55
CA ALA A 5 -7.50 24.03 30.45
C ALA A 5 -7.52 23.63 31.94
N GLU A 6 -8.39 22.70 32.33
CA GLU A 6 -8.47 22.10 33.66
C GLU A 6 -8.44 20.57 33.54
N GLY A 7 -7.29 20.00 33.20
CA GLY A 7 -7.13 18.55 33.06
C GLY A 7 -5.68 18.07 33.08
N THR A 8 -5.49 16.75 33.06
CA THR A 8 -4.19 16.12 32.90
C THR A 8 -3.71 16.25 31.46
N GLU A 9 -2.39 16.23 31.27
CA GLU A 9 -1.82 16.16 29.93
C GLU A 9 -2.28 14.89 29.22
N VAL A 10 -2.59 15.05 27.93
CA VAL A 10 -3.07 13.95 27.09
C VAL A 10 -1.87 13.33 26.34
N PRO A 11 -1.79 11.98 26.26
CA PRO A 11 -0.78 11.31 25.46
C PRO A 11 -0.82 11.78 24.00
N LEU A 12 0.35 11.95 23.38
CA LEU A 12 0.43 12.48 22.01
C LEU A 12 -0.36 11.63 21.00
N LEU A 13 -0.38 10.30 21.18
CA LEU A 13 -1.11 9.38 20.31
C LEU A 13 -2.65 9.56 20.36
N ALA A 14 -3.18 10.28 21.34
CA ALA A 14 -4.61 10.61 21.37
C ALA A 14 -4.98 11.73 20.37
N TYR A 15 -4.00 12.50 19.87
CA TYR A 15 -4.26 13.54 18.88
C TYR A 15 -4.40 12.94 17.47
N PRO A 16 -5.45 13.30 16.70
CA PRO A 16 -5.63 12.83 15.33
C PRO A 16 -4.42 13.11 14.42
N THR A 17 -3.70 14.20 14.67
CA THR A 17 -2.47 14.55 13.93
C THR A 17 -1.34 13.54 14.14
N HIS A 18 -1.17 12.99 15.35
CA HIS A 18 -0.20 11.92 15.61
C HIS A 18 -0.69 10.57 15.08
N GLN A 19 -1.98 10.28 15.24
CA GLN A 19 -2.60 9.07 14.69
C GLN A 19 -2.39 8.99 13.17
N ARG A 20 -2.65 10.08 12.46
CA ARG A 20 -2.48 10.19 11.00
C ARG A 20 -1.06 9.90 10.52
N ARG A 21 -0.06 10.26 11.33
CA ARG A 21 1.35 10.04 11.01
C ARG A 21 1.80 8.60 11.23
N LEU A 22 1.21 7.90 12.21
CA LEU A 22 1.74 6.63 12.71
C LEU A 22 0.84 5.42 12.39
N LEU A 23 -0.48 5.55 12.49
CA LEU A 23 -1.39 4.40 12.37
C LEU A 23 -1.55 3.89 10.94
N PRO A 24 -1.66 4.74 9.89
CA PRO A 24 -1.60 4.27 8.51
C PRO A 24 -0.26 3.58 8.19
N ALA A 25 0.84 4.05 8.79
CA ALA A 25 2.15 3.43 8.63
C ALA A 25 2.20 2.05 9.31
N LEU A 26 1.65 1.91 10.52
CA LEU A 26 1.51 0.64 11.21
C LEU A 26 0.68 -0.36 10.40
N ALA A 27 -0.49 0.05 9.91
CA ALA A 27 -1.35 -0.75 9.04
C ALA A 27 -0.61 -1.24 7.79
N THR A 28 0.12 -0.34 7.13
CA THR A 28 0.93 -0.67 5.95
C THR A 28 2.06 -1.66 6.28
N THR A 29 2.70 -1.55 7.44
CA THR A 29 3.71 -2.51 7.89
C THR A 29 3.13 -3.92 8.01
N TYR A 30 1.92 -4.07 8.56
CA TYR A 30 1.23 -5.36 8.61
C TYR A 30 0.91 -5.90 7.22
N VAL A 31 0.30 -5.08 6.34
CA VAL A 31 -0.03 -5.51 4.96
C VAL A 31 1.21 -5.98 4.22
N LEU A 32 2.31 -5.22 4.28
CA LEU A 32 3.58 -5.60 3.65
C LEU A 32 4.17 -6.87 4.26
N ARG A 33 4.08 -7.07 5.57
CA ARG A 33 4.58 -8.28 6.23
C ARG A 33 3.92 -9.54 5.65
N PHE A 34 2.59 -9.54 5.55
CA PHE A 34 1.86 -10.66 4.95
C PHE A 34 2.15 -10.82 3.45
N ALA A 35 2.30 -9.70 2.72
CA ALA A 35 2.69 -9.74 1.31
C ALA A 35 4.07 -10.41 1.11
N PHE A 36 5.07 -10.11 1.95
CA PHE A 36 6.37 -10.79 1.89
C PHE A 36 6.30 -12.26 2.30
N GLU A 37 5.41 -12.64 3.24
CA GLU A 37 5.19 -14.05 3.56
C GLU A 37 4.58 -14.83 2.39
N ARG A 38 3.62 -14.22 1.68
CA ARG A 38 3.07 -14.79 0.45
C ARG A 38 4.13 -14.85 -0.66
N LEU A 39 4.96 -13.82 -0.82
CA LEU A 39 6.08 -13.79 -1.77
C LEU A 39 7.03 -14.96 -1.52
N ARG A 40 7.41 -15.21 -0.26
CA ARG A 40 8.29 -16.32 0.12
C ARG A 40 7.68 -17.68 -0.24
N THR A 41 6.37 -17.84 -0.01
CA THR A 41 5.65 -19.06 -0.39
C THR A 41 5.64 -19.22 -1.91
N ARG A 42 5.36 -18.13 -2.64
CA ARG A 42 5.38 -18.12 -4.10
C ARG A 42 6.76 -18.45 -4.67
N PHE A 43 7.81 -17.93 -4.05
CA PHE A 43 9.19 -18.23 -4.43
C PHE A 43 9.46 -19.73 -4.38
N ALA A 44 9.03 -20.40 -3.29
CA ALA A 44 9.18 -21.85 -3.14
C ALA A 44 8.32 -22.63 -4.15
N GLU A 45 7.08 -22.18 -4.41
CA GLU A 45 6.17 -22.78 -5.41
C GLU A 45 6.79 -22.77 -6.81
N VAL A 46 7.28 -21.61 -7.27
CA VAL A 46 7.88 -21.46 -8.61
C VAL A 46 9.16 -22.29 -8.74
N HIS A 47 10.05 -22.28 -7.74
CA HIS A 47 11.32 -23.01 -7.81
C HIS A 47 11.17 -24.53 -7.61
N ALA A 48 9.97 -25.03 -7.32
CA ALA A 48 9.70 -26.46 -7.30
C ALA A 48 9.45 -27.03 -8.72
N GLU A 49 9.24 -26.18 -9.72
CA GLU A 49 9.06 -26.57 -11.12
C GLU A 49 10.40 -26.97 -11.76
N ALA A 50 10.36 -27.89 -12.75
CA ALA A 50 11.56 -28.38 -13.43
C ALA A 50 12.25 -27.29 -14.29
N GLU A 51 11.45 -26.42 -14.90
CA GLU A 51 11.91 -25.27 -15.70
C GLU A 51 11.12 -24.02 -15.28
N PRO A 52 11.52 -23.35 -14.18
CA PRO A 52 10.73 -22.26 -13.59
C PRO A 52 10.72 -20.99 -14.45
N ASP A 53 9.53 -20.44 -14.75
CA ASP A 53 9.40 -19.06 -15.27
C ASP A 53 9.35 -18.06 -14.11
N THR A 54 10.49 -17.43 -13.82
CA THR A 54 10.65 -16.51 -12.69
C THR A 54 10.22 -15.07 -13.00
N ARG A 55 9.86 -14.72 -14.24
CA ARG A 55 9.68 -13.32 -14.65
C ARG A 55 8.58 -12.59 -13.88
N GLU A 56 7.48 -13.29 -13.60
CA GLU A 56 6.39 -12.72 -12.80
C GLU A 56 6.79 -12.56 -11.34
N LEU A 57 7.44 -13.58 -10.78
CA LEU A 57 7.95 -13.57 -9.41
C LEU A 57 8.99 -12.44 -9.19
N GLU A 58 9.88 -12.22 -10.16
CA GLU A 58 10.86 -11.14 -10.14
C GLU A 58 10.20 -9.76 -10.15
N ALA A 59 9.14 -9.57 -10.96
CA ALA A 59 8.38 -8.33 -10.98
C ALA A 59 7.64 -8.10 -9.65
N GLU A 60 7.06 -9.14 -9.05
CA GLU A 60 6.40 -9.05 -7.75
C GLU A 60 7.40 -8.71 -6.63
N ALA A 61 8.55 -9.37 -6.61
CA ALA A 61 9.64 -9.10 -5.66
C ALA A 61 10.19 -7.67 -5.82
N ALA A 62 10.46 -7.24 -7.05
CA ALA A 62 10.94 -5.90 -7.36
C ALA A 62 9.96 -4.82 -6.89
N GLY A 63 8.66 -5.01 -7.16
CA GLY A 63 7.61 -4.09 -6.75
C GLY A 63 7.46 -4.00 -5.23
N LEU A 64 7.33 -5.14 -4.55
CA LEU A 64 7.21 -5.19 -3.10
C LEU A 64 8.44 -4.61 -2.40
N LYS A 65 9.65 -4.90 -2.90
CA LYS A 65 10.88 -4.28 -2.40
C LYS A 65 10.81 -2.77 -2.52
N ALA A 66 10.48 -2.23 -3.70
CA ALA A 66 10.47 -0.79 -3.93
C ALA A 66 9.52 -0.06 -2.98
N ILE A 67 8.29 -0.55 -2.82
CA ILE A 67 7.33 0.10 -1.92
C ILE A 67 7.69 -0.07 -0.45
N ALA A 68 8.24 -1.23 -0.06
CA ALA A 68 8.54 -1.52 1.34
C ALA A 68 9.74 -0.72 1.84
N THR A 69 10.75 -0.50 1.01
CA THR A 69 11.94 0.26 1.42
C THR A 69 11.62 1.76 1.50
N TRP A 70 10.86 2.32 0.56
CA TRP A 70 10.33 3.68 0.70
C TRP A 70 9.42 3.83 1.92
N HIS A 71 8.57 2.84 2.20
CA HIS A 71 7.71 2.81 3.38
C HIS A 71 8.53 2.80 4.68
N ALA A 72 9.53 1.93 4.77
CA ALA A 72 10.40 1.80 5.95
C ALA A 72 11.11 3.13 6.25
N THR A 73 11.82 3.70 5.27
CA THR A 73 12.55 4.96 5.43
C THR A 73 11.63 6.11 5.85
N ARG A 74 10.46 6.24 5.20
CA ARG A 74 9.48 7.27 5.55
C ARG A 74 8.95 7.08 6.96
N THR A 75 8.64 5.84 7.34
CA THR A 75 8.08 5.51 8.66
C THR A 75 9.08 5.82 9.76
N VAL A 76 10.35 5.43 9.62
CA VAL A 76 11.39 5.78 10.60
C VAL A 76 11.51 7.30 10.75
N GLN A 77 11.49 8.04 9.63
CA GLN A 77 11.54 9.50 9.66
C GLN A 77 10.34 10.12 10.39
N GLN A 78 9.13 9.59 10.17
CA GLN A 78 7.91 10.04 10.85
C GLN A 78 7.96 9.70 12.35
N CYS A 79 8.39 8.49 12.73
CA CYS A 79 8.58 8.11 14.13
C CYS A 79 9.58 9.04 14.83
N ARG A 80 10.72 9.34 14.17
CA ARG A 80 11.74 10.27 14.68
C ARG A 80 11.15 11.64 15.02
N GLU A 81 10.40 12.21 14.10
CA GLU A 81 9.78 13.53 14.31
C GLU A 81 8.61 13.48 15.30
N ALA A 82 7.86 12.38 15.37
CA ALA A 82 6.78 12.20 16.34
C ALA A 82 7.30 12.08 17.79
N CYS A 83 8.57 11.68 17.98
CA CYS A 83 9.24 11.69 19.28
C CYS A 83 9.87 13.04 19.66
N GLY A 84 9.70 14.09 18.84
CA GLY A 84 10.25 15.43 19.11
C GLY A 84 11.79 15.41 19.28
N ALA A 85 12.30 16.20 20.24
CA ALA A 85 13.74 16.28 20.50
C ALA A 85 14.35 14.93 20.90
N GLN A 86 13.62 14.08 21.63
CA GLN A 86 14.08 12.75 22.01
C GLN A 86 14.35 11.87 20.79
N GLY A 87 13.58 12.01 19.72
CA GLY A 87 13.82 11.30 18.47
C GLY A 87 15.11 11.70 17.76
N TYR A 88 15.69 12.87 18.07
CA TYR A 88 16.98 13.30 17.52
C TYR A 88 18.19 12.72 18.26
N LEU A 89 18.02 12.31 19.52
CA LEU A 89 19.10 11.77 20.33
C LEU A 89 19.52 10.39 19.81
N SER A 90 20.81 10.21 19.52
CA SER A 90 21.36 8.94 19.03
C SER A 90 21.12 7.77 19.97
N VAL A 91 21.02 8.02 21.29
CA VAL A 91 20.68 6.99 22.28
C VAL A 91 19.33 6.31 21.99
N ASN A 92 18.41 7.00 21.32
CA ASN A 92 17.11 6.45 20.93
C ASN A 92 17.11 5.82 19.52
N ARG A 93 18.27 5.75 18.86
CA ARG A 93 18.60 4.97 17.66
C ARG A 93 17.81 5.25 16.38
N LEU A 94 16.77 6.09 16.43
CA LEU A 94 15.99 6.48 15.24
C LEU A 94 16.85 7.18 14.15
N PRO A 95 17.84 8.03 14.48
CA PRO A 95 18.75 8.59 13.47
C PRO A 95 19.57 7.51 12.75
N ASP A 96 20.13 6.56 13.49
CA ASP A 96 20.95 5.48 12.93
C ASP A 96 20.11 4.52 12.09
N LEU A 97 18.92 4.13 12.59
CA LEU A 97 17.97 3.32 11.84
C LEU A 97 17.53 4.00 10.53
N LYS A 98 17.40 5.34 10.53
CA LYS A 98 17.07 6.09 9.32
C LYS A 98 18.21 6.00 8.31
N ALA A 99 19.45 6.22 8.75
CA ALA A 99 20.63 6.11 7.89
C ALA A 99 20.78 4.70 7.31
N ASP A 100 20.61 3.67 8.13
CA ASP A 100 20.67 2.26 7.70
C ASP A 100 19.54 1.90 6.73
N SER A 101 18.35 2.50 6.89
CA SER A 101 17.22 2.22 6.00
C SER A 101 17.41 2.74 4.58
N ASP A 102 18.17 3.83 4.41
CA ASP A 102 18.27 4.57 3.14
C ASP A 102 18.94 3.76 2.04
N VAL A 103 19.92 2.91 2.40
CA VAL A 103 20.65 2.07 1.45
C VAL A 103 19.72 1.08 0.73
N PHE A 104 18.63 0.64 1.37
CA PHE A 104 17.72 -0.33 0.77
C PHE A 104 16.86 0.28 -0.36
N SER A 105 16.82 1.60 -0.49
CA SER A 105 16.20 2.26 -1.65
C SER A 105 17.07 2.19 -2.92
N THR A 106 18.38 1.89 -2.78
CA THR A 106 19.35 1.85 -3.89
C THR A 106 19.92 0.45 -4.13
N PHE A 107 20.19 -0.32 -3.08
CA PHE A 107 20.70 -1.69 -3.19
C PHE A 107 19.62 -2.65 -3.71
N GLY A 108 20.05 -3.69 -4.42
CA GLY A 108 19.13 -4.62 -5.10
C GLY A 108 18.36 -4.00 -6.27
N GLY A 109 18.80 -2.82 -6.76
CA GLY A 109 18.16 -2.04 -7.81
C GLY A 109 17.50 -0.78 -7.27
N ASP A 110 17.73 0.36 -7.92
CA ASP A 110 17.01 1.61 -7.62
C ASP A 110 15.49 1.38 -7.68
N ASN A 111 14.77 1.89 -6.70
CA ASN A 111 13.32 1.64 -6.58
C ASN A 111 12.53 2.12 -7.81
N THR A 112 12.90 3.23 -8.45
CA THR A 112 12.21 3.71 -9.66
C THR A 112 12.51 2.79 -10.85
N VAL A 113 13.76 2.37 -11.01
CA VAL A 113 14.16 1.40 -12.04
C VAL A 113 13.46 0.05 -11.83
N LEU A 114 13.31 -0.40 -10.59
CA LEU A 114 12.54 -1.60 -10.27
C LEU A 114 11.08 -1.46 -10.67
N LEU A 115 10.43 -0.33 -10.38
CA LEU A 115 9.07 -0.09 -10.86
C LEU A 115 8.97 -0.04 -12.39
N GLN A 116 10.00 0.42 -13.10
CA GLN A 116 10.05 0.31 -14.57
C GLN A 116 10.10 -1.16 -15.02
N LEU A 117 10.83 -2.03 -14.32
CA LEU A 117 10.84 -3.48 -14.59
C LEU A 117 9.46 -4.10 -14.36
N VAL A 118 8.79 -3.75 -13.25
CA VAL A 118 7.41 -4.19 -12.98
C VAL A 118 6.47 -3.75 -14.10
N ALA A 119 6.55 -2.49 -14.51
CA ALA A 119 5.72 -1.95 -15.58
C ALA A 119 5.94 -2.65 -16.92
N LYS A 120 7.20 -2.95 -17.29
CA LYS A 120 7.50 -3.74 -18.48
C LYS A 120 6.85 -5.12 -18.42
N SER A 121 6.96 -5.82 -17.29
CA SER A 121 6.30 -7.11 -17.08
C SER A 121 4.78 -7.01 -17.25
N LEU A 122 4.15 -6.00 -16.66
CA LEU A 122 2.71 -5.74 -16.81
C LEU A 122 2.29 -5.50 -18.27
N LEU A 123 3.04 -4.67 -19.00
CA LEU A 123 2.77 -4.37 -20.40
C LEU A 123 2.96 -5.59 -21.31
N THR A 124 3.98 -6.41 -21.05
CA THR A 124 4.19 -7.68 -21.77
C THR A 124 3.04 -8.65 -21.51
N ARG A 125 2.63 -8.83 -20.24
CA ARG A 125 1.47 -9.68 -19.90
C ARG A 125 0.19 -9.17 -20.54
N PHE A 126 -0.01 -7.86 -20.54
CA PHE A 126 -1.14 -7.22 -21.19
C PHE A 126 -1.14 -7.46 -22.72
N GLY A 127 0.00 -7.34 -23.38
CA GLY A 127 0.17 -7.63 -24.81
C GLY A 127 -0.17 -9.08 -25.15
N LYS A 128 0.42 -10.04 -24.42
CA LYS A 128 0.14 -11.48 -24.59
C LYS A 128 -1.35 -11.81 -24.47
N ARG A 129 -2.03 -11.28 -23.44
CA ARG A 129 -3.49 -11.47 -23.27
C ARG A 129 -4.32 -10.99 -24.47
N LEU A 130 -3.88 -9.94 -25.16
CA LEU A 130 -4.54 -9.45 -26.36
C LEU A 130 -4.26 -10.34 -27.58
N GLU A 131 -3.04 -10.85 -27.70
CA GLU A 131 -2.64 -11.77 -28.78
C GLU A 131 -3.38 -13.11 -28.64
N ASP A 132 -3.33 -13.72 -27.44
CA ASP A 132 -3.92 -15.03 -27.16
C ASP A 132 -5.45 -15.05 -27.28
N GLY A 133 -6.11 -13.95 -26.88
CA GLY A 133 -7.57 -13.88 -26.87
C GLY A 133 -8.20 -13.25 -28.12
N GLY A 134 -7.39 -12.74 -29.06
CA GLY A 134 -7.86 -12.12 -30.31
C GLY A 134 -9.00 -11.10 -30.13
N VAL A 135 -9.97 -11.13 -31.04
CA VAL A 135 -11.16 -10.26 -31.00
C VAL A 135 -11.98 -10.46 -29.71
N GLY A 136 -11.99 -11.68 -29.15
CA GLY A 136 -12.70 -12.01 -27.91
C GLY A 136 -12.10 -11.34 -26.67
N ALA A 137 -10.77 -11.25 -26.56
CA ALA A 137 -10.12 -10.48 -25.50
C ALA A 137 -10.40 -8.98 -25.64
N MET A 138 -10.39 -8.46 -26.88
CA MET A 138 -10.71 -7.06 -27.12
C MET A 138 -12.17 -6.74 -26.79
N LEU A 139 -13.11 -7.63 -27.11
CA LEU A 139 -14.52 -7.51 -26.73
C LEU A 139 -14.74 -7.65 -25.22
N ARG A 140 -14.05 -8.58 -24.54
CA ARG A 140 -14.08 -8.69 -23.07
C ARG A 140 -13.44 -7.49 -22.38
N MET A 141 -12.47 -6.86 -23.03
CA MET A 141 -11.83 -5.66 -22.51
C MET A 141 -12.76 -4.44 -22.62
N VAL A 142 -13.41 -4.26 -23.77
CA VAL A 142 -14.44 -3.22 -23.96
C VAL A 142 -15.69 -3.50 -23.11
N GLY A 143 -16.14 -4.75 -23.06
CA GLY A 143 -17.28 -5.21 -22.27
C GLY A 143 -17.00 -5.23 -20.77
N GLY A 144 -15.77 -5.53 -20.36
CA GLY A 144 -15.28 -5.45 -18.99
C GLY A 144 -15.37 -4.01 -18.49
N LEU A 145 -14.91 -3.03 -19.28
CA LEU A 145 -15.07 -1.60 -18.99
C LEU A 145 -16.52 -1.17 -18.94
N ALA A 146 -17.38 -1.69 -19.83
CA ALA A 146 -18.80 -1.43 -19.76
C ALA A 146 -19.42 -2.05 -18.50
N MET A 147 -18.97 -3.22 -18.05
CA MET A 147 -19.47 -3.91 -16.86
C MET A 147 -18.92 -3.37 -15.55
N THR A 148 -17.64 -2.97 -15.43
CA THR A 148 -17.13 -2.20 -14.28
C THR A 148 -17.71 -0.80 -14.29
N ALA A 149 -17.88 -0.15 -15.44
CA ALA A 149 -18.69 1.08 -15.50
C ALA A 149 -20.14 0.84 -15.04
N VAL A 150 -20.79 -0.25 -15.41
CA VAL A 150 -22.18 -0.51 -14.99
C VAL A 150 -22.29 -0.97 -13.53
N ARG A 151 -21.30 -1.70 -13.00
CA ARG A 151 -21.31 -2.27 -11.64
C ARG A 151 -20.70 -1.35 -10.59
N GLU A 152 -19.62 -0.65 -10.93
CA GLU A 152 -18.90 0.27 -10.03
C GLU A 152 -19.23 1.73 -10.32
N LYS A 153 -19.57 2.12 -11.57
CA LYS A 153 -20.26 3.39 -11.86
C LYS A 153 -21.79 3.30 -11.75
N ASN A 154 -22.31 2.23 -11.12
CA ASN A 154 -23.70 2.22 -10.65
C ASN A 154 -23.88 3.42 -9.71
N PRO A 155 -24.88 4.30 -9.92
CA PRO A 155 -25.15 5.45 -9.05
C PRO A 155 -25.28 5.09 -7.57
N ILE A 156 -25.66 3.84 -7.28
CA ILE A 156 -25.79 3.33 -5.91
C ILE A 156 -24.39 3.10 -5.32
N THR A 157 -23.51 2.36 -5.99
CA THR A 157 -22.17 2.06 -5.45
C THR A 157 -21.23 3.26 -5.50
N THR A 158 -21.31 4.15 -6.50
CA THR A 158 -20.46 5.35 -6.56
C THR A 158 -20.77 6.35 -5.44
N ARG A 159 -22.01 6.34 -4.96
CA ARG A 159 -22.53 7.27 -3.95
C ARG A 159 -22.73 6.63 -2.58
N ASP A 160 -22.56 5.32 -2.46
CA ASP A 160 -22.63 4.63 -1.18
C ASP A 160 -21.48 5.10 -0.26
N THR A 161 -21.82 5.91 0.72
CA THR A 161 -20.90 6.43 1.73
C THR A 161 -21.08 5.75 3.08
N SER A 162 -21.77 4.61 3.14
CA SER A 162 -21.97 3.86 4.38
C SER A 162 -20.65 3.25 4.87
N THR A 163 -20.49 3.18 6.19
CA THR A 163 -19.31 2.53 6.81
C THR A 163 -19.23 1.05 6.45
N GLU A 164 -20.37 0.35 6.30
CA GLU A 164 -20.40 -1.04 5.86
C GLU A 164 -19.75 -1.21 4.48
N HIS A 165 -20.15 -0.39 3.51
CA HIS A 165 -19.56 -0.41 2.19
C HIS A 165 -18.09 0.03 2.20
N LEU A 166 -17.77 1.11 2.91
CA LEU A 166 -16.40 1.65 2.95
C LEU A 166 -15.42 0.72 3.68
N ARG A 167 -15.89 -0.17 4.55
CA ARG A 167 -15.07 -1.20 5.22
C ARG A 167 -15.20 -2.58 4.58
N ASP A 168 -15.90 -2.70 3.46
CA ASP A 168 -15.94 -3.94 2.70
C ASP A 168 -14.61 -4.14 1.94
N ARG A 169 -13.88 -5.20 2.29
CA ARG A 169 -12.66 -5.61 1.59
C ARG A 169 -12.88 -5.80 0.10
N SER A 170 -14.06 -6.25 -0.31
CA SER A 170 -14.40 -6.44 -1.72
C SER A 170 -14.39 -5.11 -2.48
N PHE A 171 -14.89 -4.03 -1.87
CA PHE A 171 -14.81 -2.67 -2.41
C PHE A 171 -13.36 -2.19 -2.50
N HIS A 172 -12.53 -2.44 -1.48
CA HIS A 172 -11.13 -2.04 -1.50
C HIS A 172 -10.35 -2.70 -2.64
N LEU A 173 -10.47 -4.02 -2.75
CA LEU A 173 -9.79 -4.79 -3.80
C LEU A 173 -10.29 -4.38 -5.19
N ALA A 174 -11.60 -4.17 -5.35
CA ALA A 174 -12.19 -3.67 -6.59
C ALA A 174 -11.64 -2.30 -6.98
N ALA A 175 -11.56 -1.34 -6.04
CA ALA A 175 -11.05 0.00 -6.31
C ALA A 175 -9.57 -0.02 -6.75
N LEU A 176 -8.73 -0.77 -6.04
CA LEU A 176 -7.30 -0.88 -6.37
C LEU A 176 -7.09 -1.64 -7.70
N ALA A 177 -7.85 -2.71 -7.94
CA ALA A 177 -7.82 -3.45 -9.20
C ALA A 177 -8.24 -2.56 -10.39
N HIS A 178 -9.31 -1.79 -10.24
CA HIS A 178 -9.76 -0.87 -11.28
C HIS A 178 -8.67 0.16 -11.62
N ARG A 179 -8.03 0.76 -10.61
CA ARG A 179 -6.92 1.69 -10.82
C ARG A 179 -5.74 1.04 -11.55
N GLU A 180 -5.34 -0.16 -11.15
CA GLU A 180 -4.32 -0.94 -11.84
C GLU A 180 -4.70 -1.16 -13.32
N GLU A 181 -5.88 -1.71 -13.58
CA GLU A 181 -6.33 -2.09 -14.92
C GLU A 181 -6.39 -0.88 -15.86
N VAL A 182 -6.95 0.24 -15.40
CA VAL A 182 -7.05 1.47 -16.19
C VAL A 182 -5.66 2.03 -16.51
N LEU A 183 -4.75 2.08 -15.55
CA LEU A 183 -3.39 2.59 -15.76
C LEU A 183 -2.57 1.68 -16.70
N VAL A 184 -2.59 0.36 -16.49
CA VAL A 184 -1.88 -0.59 -17.37
C VAL A 184 -2.41 -0.49 -18.80
N ARG A 185 -3.73 -0.50 -18.97
CA ARG A 185 -4.38 -0.40 -20.28
C ARG A 185 -4.03 0.91 -20.98
N SER A 186 -4.23 2.04 -20.31
CA SER A 186 -4.02 3.35 -20.92
C SER A 186 -2.54 3.61 -21.20
N CYS A 187 -1.63 3.07 -20.37
CA CYS A 187 -0.20 3.05 -20.64
C CYS A 187 0.14 2.24 -21.90
N ALA A 188 -0.37 1.01 -22.01
CA ALA A 188 -0.16 0.16 -23.19
C ALA A 188 -0.68 0.83 -24.48
N MET A 189 -1.87 1.44 -24.43
CA MET A 189 -2.44 2.13 -25.58
C MET A 189 -1.65 3.37 -25.99
N ARG A 190 -1.18 4.17 -25.02
CA ARG A 190 -0.29 5.31 -25.28
C ARG A 190 1.03 4.85 -25.90
N MET A 191 1.63 3.78 -25.37
CA MET A 191 2.86 3.20 -25.90
C MET A 191 2.66 2.71 -27.34
N LYS A 192 1.59 1.94 -27.61
CA LYS A 192 1.24 1.44 -28.95
C LYS A 192 1.02 2.56 -29.96
N LYS A 193 0.35 3.65 -29.57
CA LYS A 193 0.15 4.83 -30.44
C LYS A 193 1.48 5.49 -30.81
N ARG A 194 2.43 5.58 -29.86
CA ARG A 194 3.74 6.21 -30.07
C ARG A 194 4.72 5.34 -30.86
N ILE A 195 4.68 4.02 -30.70
CA ILE A 195 5.51 3.08 -31.48
C ILE A 195 5.26 3.25 -32.99
N LYS A 196 4.02 3.59 -33.39
CA LYS A 196 3.64 3.85 -34.78
C LYS A 196 4.10 5.22 -35.30
N GLY A 197 4.65 6.09 -34.45
CA GLY A 197 5.16 7.42 -34.82
C GLY A 197 6.67 7.46 -35.07
N GLU A 198 7.22 8.66 -35.23
CA GLU A 198 8.65 8.88 -35.42
C GLU A 198 9.44 8.63 -34.12
N GLY A 199 10.53 7.85 -34.18
CA GLY A 199 11.40 7.53 -33.03
C GLY A 199 11.38 6.07 -32.54
N GLY A 200 10.47 5.25 -33.05
CA GLY A 200 10.43 3.81 -32.79
C GLY A 200 10.13 3.42 -31.33
N ALA A 201 10.41 2.16 -30.99
CA ALA A 201 10.02 1.57 -29.70
C ALA A 201 10.71 2.22 -28.48
N HIS A 202 11.97 2.63 -28.62
CA HIS A 202 12.73 3.24 -27.54
C HIS A 202 12.18 4.62 -27.16
N ALA A 203 11.94 5.49 -28.15
CA ALA A 203 11.36 6.82 -27.91
C ALA A 203 9.93 6.72 -27.33
N ALA A 204 9.14 5.74 -27.82
CA ALA A 204 7.82 5.47 -27.29
C ALA A 204 7.85 5.07 -25.80
N LEU A 205 8.80 4.22 -25.40
CA LEU A 205 9.01 3.81 -24.02
C LEU A 205 9.34 5.00 -23.12
N LEU A 206 10.35 5.80 -23.51
CA LEU A 206 10.75 7.00 -22.76
C LEU A 206 9.58 7.96 -22.54
N ALA A 207 8.77 8.17 -23.58
CA ALA A 207 7.62 9.08 -23.53
C ALA A 207 6.45 8.60 -22.65
N VAL A 208 6.50 7.39 -22.08
CA VAL A 208 5.47 6.86 -21.18
C VAL A 208 6.00 6.42 -19.81
N GLN A 209 7.26 6.69 -19.49
CA GLN A 209 7.92 6.20 -18.27
C GLN A 209 7.19 6.59 -16.97
N GLU A 210 6.72 7.82 -16.84
CA GLU A 210 5.92 8.25 -15.67
C GLU A 210 4.65 7.41 -15.51
N HIS A 211 3.98 7.14 -16.63
CA HIS A 211 2.78 6.32 -16.65
C HIS A 211 3.08 4.85 -16.33
N MET A 212 4.23 4.36 -16.76
CA MET A 212 4.74 3.04 -16.40
C MET A 212 4.92 2.92 -14.88
N VAL A 213 5.59 3.90 -14.25
CA VAL A 213 5.76 3.91 -12.77
C VAL A 213 4.41 3.95 -12.07
N ALA A 214 3.47 4.79 -12.52
CA ALA A 214 2.13 4.86 -11.94
C ALA A 214 1.38 3.53 -12.04
N ALA A 215 1.43 2.86 -13.20
CA ALA A 215 0.81 1.55 -13.40
C ALA A 215 1.45 0.46 -12.53
N ALA A 216 2.79 0.45 -12.41
CA ALA A 216 3.50 -0.45 -11.52
C ALA A 216 3.12 -0.22 -10.05
N ARG A 217 3.08 1.05 -9.61
CA ARG A 217 2.67 1.39 -8.24
C ARG A 217 1.26 0.90 -7.93
N ALA A 218 0.30 1.13 -8.84
CA ALA A 218 -1.07 0.66 -8.69
C ALA A 218 -1.16 -0.88 -8.59
N TYR A 219 -0.41 -1.60 -9.42
CA TYR A 219 -0.31 -3.06 -9.35
C TYR A 219 0.22 -3.52 -7.99
N VAL A 220 1.30 -2.91 -7.48
CA VAL A 220 1.88 -3.37 -6.22
C VAL A 220 0.97 -3.02 -5.03
N ASP A 221 0.29 -1.87 -5.03
CA ASP A 221 -0.69 -1.52 -4.00
C ASP A 221 -1.85 -2.55 -3.97
N HIS A 222 -2.38 -2.92 -5.14
CA HIS A 222 -3.40 -3.98 -5.26
C HIS A 222 -2.87 -5.36 -4.83
N LEU A 223 -1.69 -5.74 -5.31
CA LEU A 223 -1.03 -7.01 -4.99
C LEU A 223 -0.84 -7.19 -3.48
N ALA A 224 -0.31 -6.17 -2.80
CA ALA A 224 -0.03 -6.21 -1.38
C ALA A 224 -1.31 -6.42 -0.56
N LEU A 225 -2.38 -5.68 -0.87
CA LEU A 225 -3.66 -5.83 -0.19
C LEU A 225 -4.30 -7.20 -0.44
N ARG A 226 -4.27 -7.68 -1.69
CA ARG A 226 -4.81 -8.99 -2.05
C ARG A 226 -4.11 -10.11 -1.28
N TRP A 227 -2.78 -10.12 -1.26
CA TRP A 227 -2.00 -11.14 -0.56
C TRP A 227 -2.15 -11.07 0.96
N PHE A 228 -2.28 -9.86 1.50
CA PHE A 228 -2.67 -9.67 2.89
C PHE A 228 -4.01 -10.33 3.18
N ASP A 229 -5.04 -10.05 2.38
CA ASP A 229 -6.40 -10.55 2.61
C ASP A 229 -6.50 -12.08 2.46
N GLU A 230 -5.86 -12.64 1.43
CA GLU A 230 -5.75 -14.09 1.22
C GLU A 230 -5.18 -14.84 2.43
N ARG A 231 -4.25 -14.19 3.17
CA ARG A 231 -3.60 -14.81 4.33
C ARG A 231 -4.32 -14.48 5.63
N ALA A 232 -4.77 -13.25 5.82
CA ALA A 232 -5.46 -12.77 7.01
C ALA A 232 -6.82 -13.48 7.21
N SER A 233 -7.56 -13.72 6.13
CA SER A 233 -8.85 -14.44 6.17
C SER A 233 -8.72 -15.90 6.65
N LYS A 234 -7.53 -16.51 6.51
CA LYS A 234 -7.25 -17.90 6.90
C LYS A 234 -6.77 -18.05 8.34
N ILE A 235 -6.63 -16.95 9.09
CA ILE A 235 -6.26 -17.01 10.51
C ILE A 235 -7.44 -17.52 11.32
N GLY A 236 -7.23 -18.57 12.12
CA GLY A 236 -8.30 -19.23 12.87
C GLY A 236 -8.86 -18.41 14.04
N ASP A 237 -8.03 -17.56 14.66
CA ASP A 237 -8.45 -16.69 15.76
C ASP A 237 -9.27 -15.49 15.25
N GLU A 238 -10.56 -15.47 15.59
CA GLU A 238 -11.49 -14.40 15.20
C GLU A 238 -11.06 -13.02 15.69
N ARG A 239 -10.50 -12.91 16.90
CA ARG A 239 -10.09 -11.61 17.45
C ARG A 239 -8.90 -11.06 16.68
N VAL A 240 -7.93 -11.93 16.36
CA VAL A 240 -6.79 -11.56 15.51
C VAL A 240 -7.26 -11.14 14.13
N ARG A 241 -8.15 -11.94 13.51
CA ARG A 241 -8.73 -11.64 12.20
C ARG A 241 -9.48 -10.31 12.20
N ALA A 242 -10.23 -9.99 13.25
CA ALA A 242 -10.93 -8.71 13.36
C ALA A 242 -9.99 -7.50 13.48
N TRP A 243 -8.84 -7.64 14.14
CA TRP A 243 -7.83 -6.58 14.18
C TRP A 243 -7.10 -6.43 12.85
N LEU A 244 -6.78 -7.54 12.19
CA LEU A 244 -6.19 -7.53 10.85
C LEU A 244 -7.16 -6.93 9.82
N ALA A 245 -8.46 -7.21 9.90
CA ALA A 245 -9.47 -6.58 9.06
C ALA A 245 -9.39 -5.05 9.18
N ARG A 246 -9.41 -4.49 10.40
CA ARG A 246 -9.28 -3.04 10.63
C ARG A 246 -7.98 -2.46 10.08
N LEU A 247 -6.85 -3.16 10.25
CA LEU A 247 -5.56 -2.73 9.71
C LEU A 247 -5.56 -2.75 8.18
N GLY A 248 -6.13 -3.78 7.56
CA GLY A 248 -6.29 -3.84 6.11
C GLY A 248 -7.22 -2.75 5.59
N ASP A 249 -8.29 -2.42 6.32
CA ASP A 249 -9.22 -1.34 5.96
C ASP A 249 -8.52 0.01 6.03
N LEU A 250 -7.80 0.27 7.12
CA LEU A 250 -7.04 1.51 7.29
C LEU A 250 -5.99 1.65 6.19
N HIS A 251 -5.25 0.59 5.87
CA HIS A 251 -4.28 0.60 4.78
C HIS A 251 -4.95 0.91 3.43
N ALA A 252 -5.99 0.16 3.07
CA ALA A 252 -6.67 0.30 1.80
C ALA A 252 -7.29 1.68 1.61
N LEU A 253 -8.06 2.16 2.60
CA LEU A 253 -8.69 3.46 2.54
C LEU A 253 -7.66 4.60 2.54
N SER A 254 -6.53 4.45 3.25
CA SER A 254 -5.44 5.43 3.18
C SER A 254 -4.81 5.50 1.79
N ARG A 255 -4.65 4.36 1.10
CA ARG A 255 -4.19 4.32 -0.31
C ARG A 255 -5.21 4.96 -1.27
N ILE A 256 -6.49 4.66 -1.09
CA ILE A 256 -7.56 5.26 -1.89
C ILE A 256 -7.63 6.78 -1.67
N GLU A 257 -7.46 7.24 -0.44
CA GLU A 257 -7.46 8.66 -0.09
C GLU A 257 -6.26 9.40 -0.69
N GLU A 258 -5.06 8.81 -0.63
CA GLU A 258 -3.84 9.39 -1.24
C GLU A 258 -3.97 9.56 -2.75
N GLU A 259 -4.70 8.65 -3.40
CA GLU A 259 -4.94 8.65 -4.84
C GLU A 259 -6.31 9.21 -5.23
N ALA A 260 -7.00 9.92 -4.32
CA ALA A 260 -8.36 10.40 -4.53
C ALA A 260 -8.51 11.28 -5.77
N GLY A 261 -7.47 12.05 -6.13
CA GLY A 261 -7.46 12.85 -7.35
C GLY A 261 -7.64 12.00 -8.60
N TRP A 262 -6.93 10.87 -8.69
CA TRP A 262 -7.05 9.95 -9.81
C TRP A 262 -8.45 9.32 -9.90
N TYR A 263 -9.01 8.86 -8.78
CA TYR A 263 -10.34 8.25 -8.75
C TYR A 263 -11.47 9.23 -9.11
N LEU A 264 -11.32 10.51 -8.74
CA LEU A 264 -12.23 11.58 -9.13
C LEU A 264 -12.12 11.89 -10.63
N GLU A 265 -10.91 11.94 -11.18
CA GLU A 265 -10.67 12.15 -12.62
C GLU A 265 -11.22 11.00 -13.47
N ASP A 266 -11.06 9.75 -13.03
CA ASP A 266 -11.62 8.58 -13.70
C ASP A 266 -13.15 8.47 -13.56
N GLY A 267 -13.72 9.15 -12.56
CA GLY A 267 -15.13 9.08 -12.20
C GLY A 267 -15.51 7.75 -11.56
N TYR A 268 -14.57 7.11 -10.85
CA TYR A 268 -14.81 5.89 -10.07
C TYR A 268 -15.68 6.18 -8.85
N PHE A 269 -15.51 7.36 -8.24
CA PHE A 269 -16.41 7.87 -7.21
C PHE A 269 -16.59 9.38 -7.27
N GLU A 270 -17.64 9.87 -6.62
CA GLU A 270 -17.95 11.31 -6.51
C GLU A 270 -17.25 11.97 -5.30
N PRO A 271 -17.15 13.31 -5.25
CA PRO A 271 -16.55 14.04 -4.13
C PRO A 271 -17.14 13.70 -2.75
N ALA A 272 -18.41 13.30 -2.68
CA ALA A 272 -19.05 12.87 -1.45
C ALA A 272 -18.39 11.61 -0.86
N LYS A 273 -18.10 10.62 -1.71
CA LYS A 273 -17.40 9.39 -1.30
C LYS A 273 -15.94 9.67 -0.95
N ALA A 274 -15.25 10.56 -1.67
CA ALA A 274 -13.89 10.98 -1.29
C ALA A 274 -13.84 11.59 0.13
N ARG A 275 -14.83 12.40 0.50
CA ARG A 275 -14.97 12.93 1.87
C ARG A 275 -15.31 11.83 2.88
N ALA A 276 -16.16 10.88 2.51
CA ALA A 276 -16.53 9.77 3.37
C ALA A 276 -15.33 8.84 3.66
N VAL A 277 -14.53 8.52 2.64
CA VAL A 277 -13.26 7.77 2.79
C VAL A 277 -12.34 8.46 3.79
N ARG A 278 -12.14 9.78 3.68
CA ARG A 278 -11.30 10.54 4.63
C ARG A 278 -11.80 10.45 6.07
N LYS A 279 -13.11 10.61 6.28
CA LYS A 279 -13.73 10.47 7.60
C LYS A 279 -13.61 9.04 8.14
N GLU A 280 -13.72 8.05 7.28
CA GLU A 280 -13.62 6.64 7.66
C GLU A 280 -12.18 6.27 8.05
N VAL A 281 -11.17 6.83 7.38
CA VAL A 281 -9.76 6.73 7.81
C VAL A 281 -9.58 7.31 9.21
N GLU A 282 -10.15 8.49 9.50
CA GLU A 282 -10.12 9.10 10.84
C GLU A 282 -10.81 8.21 11.89
N ALA A 283 -11.96 7.62 11.57
CA ALA A 283 -12.67 6.71 12.46
C ALA A 283 -11.86 5.43 12.75
N LEU A 284 -11.29 4.79 11.73
CA LEU A 284 -10.45 3.60 11.89
C LEU A 284 -9.20 3.89 12.73
N MET A 285 -8.58 5.06 12.54
CA MET A 285 -7.45 5.48 13.38
C MET A 285 -7.87 5.60 14.85
N ALA A 286 -9.03 6.21 15.13
CA ALA A 286 -9.55 6.29 16.49
C ALA A 286 -9.83 4.89 17.08
N GLU A 287 -10.36 3.95 16.30
CA GLU A 287 -10.61 2.57 16.73
C GLU A 287 -9.34 1.76 16.99
N ILE A 288 -8.28 1.99 16.20
CA ILE A 288 -7.00 1.28 16.32
C ILE A 288 -6.16 1.85 17.45
N THR A 289 -6.30 3.13 17.77
CA THR A 289 -5.49 3.84 18.79
C THR A 289 -5.39 3.09 20.12
N PRO A 290 -6.49 2.59 20.74
CA PRO A 290 -6.40 1.85 22.00
C PRO A 290 -5.58 0.57 21.94
N ALA A 291 -5.48 -0.06 20.76
CA ALA A 291 -4.73 -1.30 20.55
C ALA A 291 -3.33 -1.06 19.94
N ALA A 292 -2.97 0.19 19.61
CA ALA A 292 -1.75 0.51 18.89
C ALA A 292 -0.49 -0.04 19.58
N ARG A 293 -0.42 0.05 20.92
CA ARG A 293 0.69 -0.53 21.70
C ARG A 293 0.75 -2.05 21.54
N SER A 294 -0.36 -2.74 21.76
CA SER A 294 -0.42 -4.21 21.64
C SER A 294 -0.09 -4.70 20.24
N LEU A 295 -0.49 -3.96 19.20
CA LEU A 295 -0.14 -4.25 17.81
C LEU A 295 1.38 -4.10 17.57
N VAL A 296 2.01 -3.04 18.09
CA VAL A 296 3.47 -2.91 18.00
C VAL A 296 4.18 -4.01 18.80
N ASP A 297 3.72 -4.31 20.02
CA ASP A 297 4.29 -5.36 20.87
C ASP A 297 4.15 -6.76 20.21
N ALA A 298 3.15 -6.97 19.35
CA ALA A 298 2.98 -8.21 18.60
C ALA A 298 4.09 -8.48 17.57
N PHE A 299 4.93 -7.50 17.25
CA PHE A 299 6.16 -7.74 16.49
C PHE A 299 7.20 -8.54 17.28
N GLN A 300 7.06 -8.60 18.61
CA GLN A 300 7.91 -9.38 19.50
C GLN A 300 9.41 -9.07 19.29
N ILE A 301 9.74 -7.80 19.03
CA ILE A 301 11.13 -7.37 18.89
C ILE A 301 11.76 -7.40 20.28
N PRO A 302 12.83 -8.20 20.51
CA PRO A 302 13.45 -8.26 21.82
C PRO A 302 13.94 -6.89 22.29
N GLU A 303 13.85 -6.62 23.60
CA GLU A 303 14.26 -5.32 24.15
C GLU A 303 15.72 -5.00 23.85
N ALA A 304 16.59 -6.01 23.89
CA ALA A 304 18.01 -5.90 23.52
C ALA A 304 18.23 -5.54 22.03
N CYS A 305 17.28 -5.85 21.15
CA CYS A 305 17.33 -5.47 19.74
C CYS A 305 16.79 -4.06 19.51
N LEU A 306 15.74 -3.64 20.25
CA LEU A 306 15.23 -2.27 20.23
C LEU A 306 16.27 -1.29 20.79
N ALA A 307 16.83 -1.61 21.97
CA ALA A 307 17.92 -0.89 22.64
C ALA A 307 17.78 0.66 22.64
N ALA A 308 16.54 1.16 22.68
CA ALA A 308 16.21 2.58 22.62
C ALA A 308 15.48 2.97 23.92
N PRO A 309 16.09 3.73 24.84
CA PRO A 309 15.51 4.01 26.15
C PRO A 309 14.10 4.59 26.12
N ILE A 310 13.79 5.46 25.13
CA ILE A 310 12.46 6.05 24.96
C ILE A 310 11.33 5.01 24.77
N ALA A 311 11.65 3.77 24.37
CA ALA A 311 10.66 2.71 24.17
C ALA A 311 10.28 1.99 25.48
N PHE A 312 11.11 2.10 26.53
CA PHE A 312 10.96 1.38 27.80
C PHE A 312 10.68 2.32 28.97
N PHE A 313 11.19 3.54 28.90
CA PHE A 313 11.06 4.52 29.95
C PHE A 313 9.83 5.40 29.71
N ASP A 314 8.92 5.40 30.66
CA ASP A 314 7.88 6.43 30.77
C ASP A 314 8.37 7.49 31.77
N PRO A 315 8.68 8.73 31.33
CA PRO A 315 9.05 9.81 32.24
C PRO A 315 7.96 10.15 33.26
N ALA A 316 6.69 9.85 32.97
CA ALA A 316 5.58 10.04 33.90
C ALA A 316 5.46 8.89 34.92
N HIS A 317 6.05 7.73 34.63
CA HIS A 317 6.03 6.53 35.48
C HIS A 317 7.40 5.84 35.48
N PRO A 318 8.43 6.44 36.09
CA PRO A 318 9.74 5.81 36.17
C PRO A 318 9.62 4.47 36.90
N LYS A 319 9.92 3.38 36.20
CA LYS A 319 10.11 2.07 36.84
C LYS A 319 11.43 2.14 37.60
N PHE A 320 11.34 2.19 38.93
CA PHE A 320 12.47 2.04 39.85
C PHE A 320 12.89 0.57 39.95
#